data_AF-A0A7V2LLN9-F1
#
_entry.id   AF-A0A7V2LLN9-F1
#
_cell.length_a   1.000
_cell.length_b   1.000
_cell.length_c   1.000
_cell.angle_alpha   90.00
_cell.angle_beta   90.00
_cell.angle_gamma   90.00
#
_symmetry.space_group_name_H-M   'P 1'
#
loop_
_entity.id
_entity.type
_entity.pdbx_description
1 polymer ?
#
loop_
_entity_poly.entity_id
_entity_poly.type
_entity_poly.pdbx_seq_one_letter_code
_entity_poly.pdbx_strand_id
1 'polypeptide(L)' 'LASLLRAGDPPVVARIEEDTLVFDPRTVRPGQDTLLLGAIQKAWEQR' A
#
# COMPACT_ATOMS: atom_id res chain seq x y z
N LEU A 1 -7.82 -4.92 4.66
CA LEU A 1 -6.54 -4.24 4.33
C LEU A 1 -6.62 -3.36 3.07
N ALA A 2 -7.03 -3.87 1.90
CA ALA A 2 -7.12 -3.07 0.66
C ALA A 2 -7.95 -1.78 0.81
N SER A 3 -9.09 -1.86 1.52
CA SER A 3 -9.92 -0.68 1.81
C SER A 3 -9.22 0.33 2.72
N LEU A 4 -8.44 -0.14 3.71
CA LEU A 4 -7.69 0.73 4.63
C LEU A 4 -6.57 1.47 3.89
N LEU A 5 -5.85 0.79 3.00
CA LEU A 5 -4.81 1.40 2.16
C LEU A 5 -5.37 2.50 1.24
N ARG A 6 -6.55 2.28 0.64
CA ARG A 6 -7.20 3.28 -0.24
C ARG A 6 -7.77 4.48 0.53
N ALA A 7 -8.17 4.28 1.79
CA ALA A 7 -8.71 5.34 2.64
C ALA A 7 -7.63 6.09 3.44
N GLY A 8 -6.40 5.57 3.46
CA GLY A 8 -5.27 6.19 4.14
C GLY A 8 -4.77 7.47 3.46
N ASP A 9 -3.87 8.17 4.15
CA ASP A 9 -3.18 9.37 3.65
C ASP A 9 -1.65 9.18 3.72
N PRO A 10 -0.94 9.10 2.58
CA PRO A 10 -1.49 9.13 1.21
C PRO A 10 -2.24 7.84 0.85
N PRO A 11 -3.20 7.88 -0.10
CA PRO A 11 -3.90 6.68 -0.53
C PRO A 11 -2.97 5.77 -1.34
N VAL A 12 -3.03 4.46 -1.05
CA VAL A 12 -2.26 3.43 -1.76
C VAL A 12 -3.19 2.47 -2.49
N VAL A 13 -2.93 2.28 -3.79
CA VAL A 13 -3.62 1.32 -4.65
C VAL A 13 -2.66 0.19 -4.99
N ALA A 14 -3.09 -1.05 -4.73
CA ALA A 14 -2.38 -2.28 -5.07
C ALA A 14 -3.31 -3.20 -5.84
N ARG A 15 -2.74 -4.17 -6.57
CA ARG A 15 -3.51 -5.20 -7.27
C ARG A 15 -3.86 -6.31 -6.27
N ILE A 16 -5.00 -6.98 -6.47
CA ILE A 16 -5.36 -8.19 -5.73
C ILE A 16 -5.22 -9.38 -6.67
N GLU A 17 -4.37 -10.34 -6.31
CA GLU A 17 -4.18 -11.60 -7.02
C GLU A 17 -4.23 -12.73 -6.00
N GLU A 18 -5.07 -13.75 -6.22
CA GLU A 18 -5.16 -14.92 -5.32
C GLU A 18 -5.25 -14.56 -3.82
N ASP A 19 -6.17 -13.64 -3.49
CA ASP A 19 -6.39 -13.09 -2.13
C ASP A 19 -5.16 -12.38 -1.51
N THR A 20 -4.16 -12.06 -2.32
CA THR A 20 -2.93 -11.38 -1.92
C THR A 20 -2.89 -9.96 -2.49
N LEU A 21 -2.43 -9.00 -1.69
CA LEU A 21 -2.14 -7.65 -2.17
C LEU A 21 -0.74 -7.60 -2.81
N VAL A 22 -0.70 -7.27 -4.09
CA VAL A 22 0.52 -7.19 -4.89
C VAL A 22 0.85 -5.73 -5.18
N PHE A 23 2.03 -5.32 -4.74
CA PHE A 23 2.59 -4.00 -5.00
C PHE A 23 3.63 -4.12 -6.11
N ASP A 24 3.49 -3.36 -7.18
CA ASP A 24 4.41 -3.37 -8.30
C ASP A 24 5.46 -2.26 -8.12
N PRO A 25 6.74 -2.57 -7.85
CA PRO A 25 7.76 -1.55 -7.64
C PRO A 25 7.93 -0.61 -8.84
N ARG A 26 7.53 -1.03 -10.05
CA ARG A 26 7.62 -0.21 -11.26
C ARG A 26 6.68 1.00 -11.23
N THR A 27 5.66 1.00 -10.37
CA THR A 27 4.73 2.12 -10.18
C THR A 27 5.09 3.00 -8.98
N VAL A 28 6.15 2.65 -8.24
CA VAL A 28 6.67 3.40 -7.10
C VAL A 28 7.85 4.24 -7.60
N ARG A 29 7.78 5.57 -7.46
CA ARG A 29 8.88 6.43 -7.91
C ARG A 29 10.10 6.26 -6.99
N PRO A 30 11.33 6.48 -7.49
CA PRO A 30 12.51 6.53 -6.64
C PRO A 30 12.31 7.49 -5.45
N GLY A 31 12.58 7.02 -4.23
CA GLY A 31 12.39 7.78 -2.99
C GLY A 31 10.98 7.72 -2.38
N GLN A 32 10.01 7.03 -3.01
CA GLN A 32 8.67 6.81 -2.44
C GLN A 32 8.54 5.50 -1.66
N ASP A 33 9.59 4.71 -1.56
CA ASP A 33 9.64 3.45 -0.82
C ASP A 33 9.28 3.64 0.66
N THR A 34 9.88 4.64 1.32
CA THR A 34 9.58 4.96 2.72
C THR A 34 8.12 5.38 2.92
N LEU A 35 7.57 6.14 1.98
CA LEU A 35 6.17 6.58 2.00
C LEU A 35 5.20 5.39 1.85
N LEU A 36 5.48 4.49 0.90
CA LEU A 36 4.71 3.28 0.67
C LEU A 36 4.73 2.37 1.91
N LEU A 37 5.92 2.10 2.45
CA LEU A 37 6.08 1.24 3.63
C LEU A 37 5.34 1.82 4.85
N GLY A 38 5.41 3.14 5.06
CA GLY A 38 4.68 3.80 6.15
C GLY A 38 3.16 3.68 6.00
N ALA A 39 2.62 3.83 4.79
CA ALA A 39 1.20 3.63 4.53
C ALA A 39 0.76 2.17 4.75
N ILE A 40 1.59 1.20 4.34
CA ILE A 40 1.35 -0.23 4.57
C ILE A 40 1.33 -0.54 6.06
N GLN A 41 2.34 -0.06 6.81
CA GLN A 41 2.42 -0.28 8.25
C GLN A 41 1.20 0.28 8.98
N LYS A 42 0.83 1.54 8.73
CA LYS A 42 -0.36 2.17 9.33
C LYS A 42 -1.64 1.39 9.05
N ALA A 43 -1.83 0.92 7.81
CA ALA A 43 -3.00 0.15 7.43
C ALA A 43 -3.00 -1.25 8.06
N TRP A 44 -1.83 -1.83 8.32
CA TRP A 44 -1.67 -3.12 8.98
C TRP A 44 -1.98 -3.05 10.47
N GLU A 45 -1.54 -1.98 11.15
CA GLU A 45 -1.80 -1.73 12.58
C GLU A 45 -3.29 -1.49 12.88
N GLN A 46 -4.08 -1.06 11.89
CA GLN A 46 -5.52 -0.83 12.00
C GLN A 46 -6.39 -2.05 11.64
N ARG A 47 -5.77 -3.18 11.32
CA ARG A 47 -6.47 -4.40 10.89
C ARG A 47 -7.20 -5.09 12.05
#